data_AF-A0A8W8L1Z6-F1
#
_entry.id   AF-A0A8W8L1Z6-F1
#
_cell.length_a   1.000
_cell.length_b   1.000
_cell.length_c   1.000
_cell.angle_alpha   90.00
_cell.angle_beta   90.00
_cell.angle_gamma   90.00
#
_symmetry.space_group_name_H-M   'P 1'
#
loop_
_entity.id
_entity.type
_entity.pdbx_description
1 polymer ?
#
loop_
_entity_poly.entity_id
_entity_poly.type
_entity_poly.pdbx_seq_one_letter_code
_entity_poly.pdbx_strand_id
1 'polypeptide(L)'
;MHCRKKSASMLTLVPVFSGVKQPDPKPTTIQGVKQQDHFPCIDPDCIKVFRKENQLVQHLSVGQHVYDEQQLDTLEDRSKRLWSAQFSELRLNQQILSSVPVVFEQPTNFCESHGYALKRRKKTSRFSGKVRNYLTALFRNGEESGKKPSPHTASRQMPSETDGEGNRVFSPDE
;
A
#
# COMPACT_ATOMS: atom_id res chain seq x y z
N MET A 1 -46.58 -28.82 4.62
CA MET A 1 -47.33 -27.65 5.15
C MET A 1 -47.21 -27.72 6.68
N HIS A 2 -46.30 -27.02 7.36
CA HIS A 2 -46.44 -25.61 7.71
C HIS A 2 -45.09 -25.10 8.22
N CYS A 3 -44.51 -24.13 7.52
CA CYS A 3 -43.28 -23.45 7.89
C CYS A 3 -43.65 -22.25 8.78
N ARG A 4 -43.41 -22.33 10.10
CA ARG A 4 -43.60 -21.19 11.01
C ARG A 4 -42.34 -20.31 10.98
N LYS A 5 -42.42 -19.22 10.20
CA LYS A 5 -41.47 -18.11 10.26
C LYS A 5 -41.56 -17.45 11.64
N LYS A 6 -40.54 -17.61 12.48
CA LYS A 6 -40.34 -16.75 13.65
C LYS A 6 -39.52 -15.55 13.21
N SER A 7 -40.16 -14.39 13.19
CA SER A 7 -39.50 -13.08 13.09
C SER A 7 -38.73 -12.84 14.39
N ALA A 8 -37.41 -12.71 14.30
CA ALA A 8 -36.57 -12.29 15.42
C ALA A 8 -36.12 -10.85 15.15
N SER A 9 -36.65 -9.94 15.96
CA SER A 9 -36.35 -8.52 15.99
C SER A 9 -34.87 -8.30 16.32
N MET A 10 -34.10 -7.71 15.41
CA MET A 10 -32.75 -7.25 15.70
C MET A 10 -32.82 -5.98 16.56
N LEU A 11 -32.69 -6.13 17.87
CA LEU A 11 -32.33 -5.02 18.76
C LEU A 11 -30.81 -4.92 18.77
N THR A 12 -30.27 -3.95 18.04
CA THR A 12 -28.87 -3.55 18.11
C THR A 12 -28.60 -2.93 19.47
N LEU A 13 -27.91 -3.65 20.35
CA LEU A 13 -27.28 -3.11 21.55
C LEU A 13 -26.10 -2.24 21.11
N VAL A 14 -26.22 -0.93 21.29
CA VAL A 14 -25.12 0.02 21.17
C VAL A 14 -24.25 -0.13 22.43
N PRO A 15 -22.92 -0.35 22.32
CA PRO A 15 -22.06 -0.31 23.48
C PRO A 15 -21.90 1.13 23.97
N VAL A 16 -22.30 1.35 25.23
CA VAL A 16 -22.04 2.58 26.00
C VAL A 16 -20.52 2.68 26.22
N PHE A 17 -19.89 3.66 25.57
CA PHE A 17 -18.49 4.00 25.82
C PHE A 17 -18.41 4.77 27.14
N SER A 18 -17.91 4.10 28.18
CA SER A 18 -17.55 4.72 29.46
C SER A 18 -16.44 5.75 29.27
N GLY A 19 -16.65 6.93 29.86
CA GLY A 19 -15.80 8.11 29.71
C GLY A 19 -14.36 7.91 30.20
N VAL A 20 -13.41 8.19 29.31
CA VAL A 20 -12.01 8.43 29.65
C VAL A 20 -11.90 9.90 30.05
N LYS A 21 -11.70 10.19 31.34
CA LYS A 21 -11.24 11.51 31.79
C LYS A 21 -9.84 11.73 31.22
N GLN A 22 -9.71 12.62 30.24
CA GLN A 22 -8.41 13.16 29.87
C GLN A 22 -7.97 14.15 30.95
N PRO A 23 -6.72 14.09 31.44
CA PRO A 23 -6.19 15.11 32.34
C PRO A 23 -5.98 16.42 31.58
N ASP A 24 -6.33 17.53 32.21
CA ASP A 24 -6.23 18.88 31.64
C ASP A 24 -4.82 19.16 31.11
N PRO A 25 -4.67 19.76 29.91
CA PRO A 25 -3.37 20.22 29.46
C PRO A 25 -2.91 21.35 30.37
N LYS A 26 -1.81 21.12 31.09
CA LYS A 26 -1.12 22.14 31.88
C LYS A 26 -0.78 23.33 30.98
N PRO A 27 -0.97 24.58 31.42
CA PRO A 27 -0.55 25.74 30.64
C PRO A 27 0.97 25.76 30.60
N THR A 28 1.54 25.33 29.48
CA THR A 28 2.95 25.54 29.18
C THR A 28 3.13 27.03 28.90
N THR A 29 3.49 27.77 29.95
CA THR A 29 3.98 29.14 29.87
C THR A 29 5.25 29.16 29.01
N ILE A 30 5.09 29.48 27.73
CA ILE A 30 6.20 29.92 26.87
C ILE A 30 6.34 31.42 27.11
N GLN A 31 7.33 31.78 27.92
CA GLN A 31 7.75 33.17 28.09
C GLN A 31 8.35 33.67 26.76
N GLY A 32 7.80 34.77 26.22
CA GLY A 32 8.56 35.63 25.31
C GLY A 32 8.19 35.64 23.82
N VAL A 33 6.94 35.38 23.44
CA VAL A 33 6.45 35.80 22.12
C VAL A 33 5.39 36.88 22.36
N LYS A 34 5.65 38.12 21.91
CA LYS A 34 4.60 39.13 21.82
C LYS A 34 3.51 38.53 20.93
N GLN A 35 2.42 38.07 21.53
CA GLN A 35 1.21 37.70 20.78
C GLN A 35 0.79 38.99 20.09
N GLN A 36 1.06 39.07 18.79
CA GLN A 36 0.47 40.13 18.00
C GLN A 36 -0.98 39.69 17.86
N ASP A 37 -1.91 40.35 18.53
CA ASP A 37 -3.33 40.09 18.36
C ASP A 37 -3.72 40.47 16.94
N HIS A 38 -3.93 39.44 16.13
CA HIS A 38 -4.41 39.57 14.76
C HIS A 38 -5.93 39.45 14.80
N PHE A 39 -6.63 40.36 14.12
CA PHE A 39 -8.09 40.43 14.04
C PHE A 39 -8.53 39.87 12.67
N PRO A 40 -9.02 38.62 12.60
CA PRO A 40 -9.57 38.07 11.36
C PRO A 40 -10.93 38.69 11.04
N CYS A 41 -11.33 38.63 9.77
CA CYS A 41 -12.69 38.97 9.37
C CYS A 41 -13.72 38.01 10.01
N ILE A 42 -14.94 38.51 10.24
CA ILE A 42 -16.06 37.71 10.78
C ILE A 42 -16.63 36.77 9.70
N ASP A 43 -16.52 37.17 8.44
CA ASP A 43 -16.90 36.33 7.31
C ASP A 43 -15.93 35.14 7.20
N PRO A 44 -16.40 33.89 7.33
CA PRO A 44 -15.55 32.71 7.34
C PRO A 44 -14.79 32.50 6.03
N ASP A 45 -15.29 33.05 4.92
CA ASP A 45 -14.69 32.89 3.60
C ASP A 45 -13.71 34.04 3.26
N CYS A 46 -13.64 35.08 4.09
CA CYS A 46 -12.75 36.22 3.89
C CYS A 46 -11.37 35.98 4.50
N ILE A 47 -10.32 36.00 3.68
CA ILE A 47 -8.94 35.69 4.10
C ILE A 47 -8.17 36.86 4.72
N LYS A 48 -8.80 38.03 4.88
CA LYS A 48 -8.13 39.22 5.42
C LYS A 48 -7.92 39.11 6.93
N VAL A 49 -6.70 39.40 7.36
CA VAL A 49 -6.30 39.44 8.77
C VAL A 49 -5.62 40.78 9.05
N PHE A 50 -6.07 41.46 10.11
CA PHE A 50 -5.63 42.81 10.45
C PHE A 50 -4.80 42.83 11.72
N ARG A 51 -3.86 43.78 11.82
CA ARG A 51 -3.04 43.97 13.04
C ARG A 51 -3.68 44.90 14.07
N LYS A 52 -4.74 45.62 13.69
CA LYS A 52 -5.43 46.60 14.54
C LYS A 52 -6.94 46.46 14.35
N GLU A 53 -7.68 46.60 15.44
CA GLU A 53 -9.15 46.55 15.44
C GLU A 53 -9.78 47.61 14.53
N ASN A 54 -9.27 48.85 14.53
CA ASN A 54 -9.77 49.92 13.66
C ASN A 54 -9.75 49.54 12.16
N GLN A 55 -8.78 48.73 11.73
CA GLN A 55 -8.69 48.26 10.35
C GLN A 55 -9.75 47.20 10.04
N LEU A 56 -10.04 46.33 11.00
CA LEU A 56 -11.14 45.36 10.89
C LEU A 56 -12.48 46.10 10.81
N VAL A 57 -12.74 47.06 11.71
CA VAL A 57 -13.99 47.84 11.70
C VAL A 57 -14.17 48.60 10.39
N GLN A 58 -13.10 49.22 9.88
CA GLN A 58 -13.14 49.88 8.56
C GLN A 58 -13.38 48.88 7.42
N HIS A 59 -12.77 47.70 7.47
CA HIS A 59 -13.01 46.66 6.48
C HIS A 59 -14.47 46.19 6.47
N LEU A 60 -15.07 46.00 7.65
CA LEU A 60 -16.48 45.63 7.80
C LEU A 60 -17.43 46.75 7.36
N SER A 61 -17.09 48.02 7.61
CA SER A 61 -17.92 49.15 7.19
C SER A 61 -17.89 49.40 5.68
N VAL A 62 -16.74 49.14 5.05
CA VAL A 62 -16.58 49.23 3.58
C VAL A 62 -17.15 47.98 2.87
N GLY A 63 -17.17 46.82 3.53
CA GLY A 63 -17.74 45.57 2.99
C GLY A 63 -16.91 44.93 1.86
N GLN A 64 -15.64 45.32 1.69
CA GLN A 64 -14.77 44.76 0.65
C GLN A 64 -14.06 43.50 1.13
N HIS A 65 -14.81 42.40 1.17
CA HIS A 65 -14.31 41.04 1.42
C HIS A 65 -13.41 40.58 0.28
N VAL A 66 -12.36 39.84 0.64
CA VAL A 66 -11.51 39.15 -0.32
C VAL A 66 -11.67 37.67 -0.03
N TYR A 67 -12.33 37.01 -0.96
CA TYR A 67 -12.49 35.57 -0.95
C TYR A 67 -11.35 34.94 -1.73
N ASP A 68 -10.95 33.78 -1.28
CA ASP A 68 -9.80 33.10 -1.85
C ASP A 68 -10.20 32.33 -3.11
N GLU A 69 -10.39 33.04 -4.20
CA GLU A 69 -10.71 32.35 -5.46
C GLU A 69 -9.46 31.70 -6.06
N GLN A 70 -8.24 32.20 -5.79
CA GLN A 70 -7.01 31.72 -6.44
C GLN A 70 -5.67 31.98 -5.70
N GLN A 71 -5.61 32.50 -4.46
CA GLN A 71 -4.35 33.00 -3.88
C GLN A 71 -3.75 32.18 -2.72
N LEU A 72 -4.50 31.35 -1.98
CA LEU A 72 -3.89 30.28 -1.16
C LEU A 72 -3.84 28.97 -1.95
N ASP A 73 -3.35 29.05 -3.19
CA ASP A 73 -2.74 27.88 -3.78
C ASP A 73 -1.58 27.49 -2.86
N THR A 74 -1.77 26.45 -2.04
CA THR A 74 -0.65 25.79 -1.39
C THR A 74 0.36 25.45 -2.48
N LEU A 75 1.67 25.46 -2.17
CA LEU A 75 2.69 25.09 -3.17
C LEU A 75 2.32 23.80 -3.91
N GLU A 76 1.71 22.85 -3.21
CA GLU A 76 1.17 21.62 -3.79
C GLU A 76 0.05 21.83 -4.82
N ASP A 77 -0.92 22.69 -4.53
CA ASP A 77 -2.04 22.95 -5.43
C ASP A 77 -1.60 23.73 -6.66
N ARG A 78 -0.66 24.67 -6.48
CA ARG A 78 0.05 25.32 -7.58
C ARG A 78 0.80 24.31 -8.44
N SER A 79 1.54 23.39 -7.83
CA SER A 79 2.27 22.34 -8.54
C SER A 79 1.33 21.43 -9.34
N LYS A 80 0.22 20.98 -8.74
CA LYS A 80 -0.79 20.16 -9.43
C LYS A 80 -1.41 20.89 -10.62
N ARG A 81 -1.75 22.17 -10.44
CA ARG A 81 -2.35 23.00 -11.49
C ARG A 81 -1.39 23.20 -12.66
N LEU A 82 -0.14 23.61 -12.37
CA LEU A 82 0.90 23.79 -13.40
C LEU A 82 1.23 22.48 -14.11
N TRP A 83 1.35 21.37 -13.38
CA TRP A 83 1.55 20.06 -13.96
C TRP A 83 0.39 19.67 -14.89
N SER A 84 -0.85 19.85 -14.43
CA SER A 84 -2.04 19.53 -15.24
C SER A 84 -2.10 20.35 -16.54
N ALA A 85 -1.75 21.63 -16.48
CA ALA A 85 -1.72 22.53 -17.64
C ALA A 85 -0.57 22.17 -18.60
N GLN A 86 0.59 21.79 -18.09
CA GLN A 86 1.71 21.37 -18.93
C GLN A 86 1.45 20.03 -19.64
N PHE A 87 0.70 19.14 -19.01
CA PHE A 87 0.41 17.80 -19.54
C PHE A 87 -0.96 17.68 -20.21
N SER A 88 -1.80 18.72 -20.22
CA SER A 88 -3.06 18.71 -20.94
C SER A 88 -2.85 18.61 -22.46
N GLU A 89 -1.80 19.22 -23.00
CA GLU A 89 -1.44 19.13 -24.42
C GLU A 89 -0.87 17.75 -24.79
N LEU A 90 -0.12 17.11 -23.87
CA LEU A 90 0.41 15.75 -24.06
C LEU A 90 -0.69 14.68 -24.00
N ARG A 91 -1.81 14.95 -23.32
CA ARG A 91 -3.00 14.08 -23.33
C ARG A 91 -3.72 14.09 -24.66
N LEU A 92 -3.68 15.19 -25.42
CA LEU A 92 -4.30 15.31 -26.74
C LEU A 92 -3.43 14.67 -27.84
N ASN A 93 -2.10 14.66 -27.67
CA ASN A 93 -1.16 14.05 -28.60
C ASN A 93 -0.85 12.57 -28.33
N GLN A 94 -1.33 12.02 -27.21
CA GLN A 94 -1.52 10.58 -27.13
C GLN A 94 -2.69 10.23 -28.02
N GLN A 95 -2.39 9.91 -29.28
CA GLN A 95 -3.25 9.05 -30.06
C GLN A 95 -3.48 7.82 -29.18
N ILE A 96 -4.63 7.76 -28.53
CA ILE A 96 -5.22 6.50 -28.14
C ILE A 96 -5.30 5.76 -29.47
N LEU A 97 -4.34 4.88 -29.74
CA LEU A 97 -4.33 3.94 -30.86
C LEU A 97 -5.45 2.93 -30.61
N SER A 98 -6.67 3.43 -30.57
CA SER A 98 -7.90 2.70 -30.75
C SER A 98 -8.07 2.56 -32.26
N SER A 99 -8.19 1.32 -32.73
CA SER A 99 -8.25 0.89 -34.13
C SER A 99 -6.90 0.66 -34.81
N VAL A 100 -6.16 -0.34 -34.34
CA VAL A 100 -5.43 -1.23 -35.24
C VAL A 100 -6.10 -2.61 -35.12
N PRO A 101 -6.58 -3.24 -36.21
CA PRO A 101 -6.97 -4.64 -36.15
C PRO A 101 -5.68 -5.44 -35.95
N VAL A 102 -5.33 -5.68 -34.68
CA VAL A 102 -4.26 -6.59 -34.33
C VAL A 102 -4.71 -7.97 -34.75
N VAL A 103 -4.17 -8.44 -35.87
CA VAL A 103 -4.07 -9.86 -36.19
C VAL A 103 -3.53 -10.53 -34.93
N PHE A 104 -4.31 -11.47 -34.38
CA PHE A 104 -3.95 -12.28 -33.22
C PHE A 104 -2.74 -13.17 -33.58
N GLU A 105 -1.54 -12.59 -33.61
CA GLU A 105 -0.36 -13.33 -33.20
C GLU A 105 -0.44 -13.40 -31.68
N GLN A 106 -0.81 -14.59 -31.21
CA GLN A 106 -1.05 -14.92 -29.81
C GLN A 106 0.05 -14.29 -28.93
N PRO A 107 -0.27 -13.30 -28.06
CA PRO A 107 0.72 -12.79 -27.14
C PRO A 107 1.09 -13.96 -26.23
N THR A 108 2.36 -14.36 -26.29
CA THR A 108 2.95 -15.36 -25.41
C THR A 108 2.86 -14.87 -23.98
N ASN A 109 1.74 -15.19 -23.33
CA ASN A 109 1.56 -15.30 -21.88
C ASN A 109 2.28 -14.25 -21.01
N PHE A 110 2.12 -12.95 -21.28
CA PHE A 110 2.35 -11.91 -20.27
C PHE A 110 1.05 -11.38 -19.68
N CYS A 111 0.02 -12.21 -19.61
CA CYS A 111 -1.05 -12.02 -18.65
C CYS A 111 -0.50 -12.39 -17.28
N GLU A 112 0.05 -11.41 -16.57
CA GLU A 112 0.31 -11.59 -15.15
C GLU A 112 -1.02 -11.84 -14.44
N SER A 113 -1.25 -13.09 -14.08
CA SER A 113 -2.48 -13.55 -13.41
C SER A 113 -2.78 -12.86 -12.07
N HIS A 114 -1.87 -12.01 -11.58
CA HIS A 114 -1.95 -11.30 -10.31
C HIS A 114 -1.47 -9.86 -10.50
N GLY A 115 -2.10 -8.90 -9.80
CA GLY A 115 -1.71 -7.49 -9.88
C GLY A 115 -0.29 -7.22 -9.34
N TYR A 116 0.31 -6.12 -9.80
CA TYR A 116 1.70 -5.71 -9.53
C TYR A 116 2.08 -5.63 -8.03
N ALA A 117 1.09 -5.44 -7.16
CA ALA A 117 1.28 -5.33 -5.71
C ALA A 117 1.05 -6.64 -4.93
N LEU A 118 0.60 -7.72 -5.59
CA LEU A 118 0.34 -8.99 -4.90
C LEU A 118 1.61 -9.84 -4.81
N LYS A 119 2.02 -10.14 -3.57
CA LYS A 119 3.13 -11.05 -3.30
C LYS A 119 2.79 -12.44 -3.86
N ARG A 120 3.52 -12.86 -4.89
CA ARG A 120 3.44 -14.22 -5.45
C ARG A 120 3.66 -15.21 -4.30
N ARG A 121 2.69 -16.09 -4.06
CA ARG A 121 2.90 -17.23 -3.15
C ARG A 121 4.02 -18.07 -3.74
N LYS A 122 5.13 -18.22 -3.01
CA LYS A 122 6.19 -19.16 -3.39
C LYS A 122 5.56 -20.54 -3.51
N LYS A 123 5.65 -21.15 -4.69
CA LYS A 123 5.20 -22.53 -4.87
C LYS A 123 6.08 -23.41 -3.98
N THR A 124 5.46 -24.10 -3.03
CA THR A 124 6.15 -25.16 -2.29
C THR A 124 6.22 -26.36 -3.23
N SER A 125 7.40 -26.60 -3.80
CA SER A 125 7.63 -27.82 -4.58
C SER A 125 7.97 -28.95 -3.61
N ARG A 126 7.39 -30.12 -3.84
CA ARG A 126 7.78 -31.34 -3.12
C ARG A 126 9.08 -31.85 -3.75
N PHE A 127 9.90 -32.58 -2.98
CA PHE A 127 11.05 -33.27 -3.54
C PHE A 127 10.64 -34.20 -4.68
N SER A 128 11.44 -34.17 -5.76
CA SER A 128 11.27 -35.05 -6.90
C SER A 128 11.40 -36.52 -6.47
N GLY A 129 10.91 -37.43 -7.31
CA GLY A 129 11.06 -38.87 -7.05
C GLY A 129 12.52 -39.29 -6.90
N LYS A 130 13.41 -38.69 -7.70
CA LYS A 130 14.86 -38.95 -7.66
C LYS A 130 15.45 -38.56 -6.31
N VAL A 131 15.19 -37.33 -5.86
CA VAL A 131 15.68 -36.81 -4.57
C VAL A 131 15.18 -37.67 -3.42
N ARG A 132 13.90 -38.05 -3.44
CA ARG A 132 13.32 -38.90 -2.40
C ARG A 132 13.98 -40.27 -2.35
N ASN A 133 14.18 -40.91 -3.50
CA ASN A 133 14.78 -42.24 -3.57
C ASN A 133 16.23 -42.23 -3.09
N TYR A 134 17.01 -41.22 -3.50
CA TYR A 134 18.38 -41.03 -3.04
C TYR A 134 18.47 -40.84 -1.53
N LEU A 135 17.69 -39.90 -0.98
CA LEU A 135 17.69 -39.66 0.48
C LEU A 135 17.22 -40.89 1.26
N THR A 136 16.29 -41.67 0.71
CA THR A 136 15.82 -42.92 1.33
C THR A 136 16.91 -43.99 1.32
N ALA A 137 17.62 -44.16 0.20
CA ALA A 137 18.75 -45.08 0.10
C ALA A 137 19.89 -44.66 1.03
N LEU A 138 20.24 -43.38 1.03
CA LEU A 138 21.26 -42.81 1.92
C LEU A 138 20.93 -43.06 3.40
N PHE A 139 19.65 -42.94 3.78
CA PHE A 139 19.18 -43.25 5.12
C PHE A 139 19.29 -44.73 5.45
N ARG A 140 18.83 -45.63 4.57
CA ARG A 140 18.90 -47.09 4.76
C ARG A 140 20.34 -47.58 4.87
N ASN A 141 21.23 -47.11 4.00
CA ASN A 141 22.66 -47.43 4.05
C ASN A 141 23.27 -46.92 5.38
N GLY A 142 22.80 -45.77 5.88
CA GLY A 142 23.19 -45.26 7.19
C GLY A 142 22.67 -46.11 8.36
N GLU A 143 21.53 -46.77 8.21
CA GLU A 143 20.99 -47.73 9.18
C GLU A 143 21.80 -49.03 9.20
N GLU A 144 22.11 -49.58 8.03
CA GLU A 144 22.90 -50.81 7.89
C GLU A 144 24.36 -50.62 8.36
N SER A 145 24.98 -49.48 8.04
CA SER A 145 26.34 -49.15 8.46
C SER A 145 26.45 -48.62 9.89
N GLY A 146 25.32 -48.30 10.53
CA GLY A 146 25.26 -47.65 11.84
C GLY A 146 25.72 -46.18 11.85
N LYS A 147 26.02 -45.58 10.69
CA LYS A 147 26.48 -44.20 10.55
C LYS A 147 25.54 -43.42 9.64
N LYS A 148 24.56 -42.73 10.24
CA LYS A 148 23.65 -41.86 9.50
C LYS A 148 24.34 -40.54 9.12
N PRO A 149 24.30 -40.11 7.85
CA PRO A 149 24.84 -38.82 7.46
C PRO A 149 23.98 -37.68 8.05
N SER A 150 24.64 -36.56 8.36
CA SER A 150 23.92 -35.36 8.81
C SER A 150 23.12 -34.74 7.64
N PRO A 151 22.04 -34.00 7.92
CA PRO A 151 21.29 -33.30 6.87
C PRO A 151 22.15 -32.35 6.04
N HIS A 152 23.10 -31.64 6.68
CA HIS A 152 24.02 -30.73 6.01
C HIS A 152 25.01 -31.45 5.08
N THR A 153 25.49 -32.63 5.47
CA THR A 153 26.38 -33.44 4.61
C THR A 153 25.60 -34.00 3.41
N ALA A 154 24.39 -34.50 3.63
CA ALA A 154 23.54 -35.02 2.56
C ALA A 154 23.21 -33.93 1.52
N SER A 155 22.88 -32.70 1.97
CA SER A 155 22.56 -31.59 1.07
C SER A 155 23.74 -31.12 0.22
N ARG A 156 24.99 -31.29 0.72
CA ARG A 156 26.20 -30.95 -0.05
C ARG A 156 26.59 -32.03 -1.04
N GLN A 157 26.36 -33.30 -0.71
CA GLN A 157 26.69 -34.42 -1.58
C GLN A 157 25.71 -34.55 -2.74
N MET A 158 24.42 -34.37 -2.49
CA MET A 158 23.36 -34.59 -3.47
C MET A 158 23.58 -33.86 -4.81
N PRO A 159 23.91 -32.56 -4.89
CA PRO A 159 24.12 -31.86 -6.17
C PRO A 159 25.36 -32.32 -6.93
N SER A 160 26.28 -33.03 -6.27
CA SER A 160 27.53 -33.53 -6.84
C SER A 160 27.44 -35.02 -7.21
N GLU A 161 26.30 -35.66 -6.96
CA GLU A 161 26.09 -37.07 -7.27
C GLU A 161 26.06 -37.28 -8.80
N THR A 162 26.88 -38.21 -9.27
CA THR A 162 26.98 -38.58 -10.68
C THR A 162 26.58 -40.04 -10.88
N ASP A 163 25.97 -40.35 -12.02
CA ASP A 163 25.70 -41.72 -12.42
C ASP A 163 26.98 -42.44 -12.87
N GLY A 164 26.86 -43.72 -13.23
CA GLY A 164 27.98 -44.53 -13.74
C GLY A 164 28.54 -44.06 -15.09
N GLU A 165 27.86 -43.13 -15.76
CA GLU A 165 28.26 -42.54 -17.05
C GLU A 165 28.93 -41.16 -16.86
N GLY A 166 29.00 -40.67 -15.62
CA GLY A 166 29.61 -39.38 -15.26
C GLY A 166 28.65 -38.19 -15.39
N ASN A 167 27.37 -38.40 -15.66
CA ASN A 167 26.36 -37.35 -15.73
C ASN A 167 25.77 -37.06 -14.34
N ARG A 168 25.36 -35.80 -14.11
CA ARG A 168 24.70 -35.44 -12.84
C ARG A 168 23.35 -36.12 -12.70
N VAL A 169 23.12 -36.76 -11.55
CA VAL A 169 21.86 -37.46 -11.25
C VAL A 169 20.68 -36.49 -11.11
N PHE A 170 20.96 -35.30 -10.56
CA PHE A 170 19.97 -34.26 -10.25
C PHE A 170 20.15 -33.02 -11.11
N SER A 171 19.04 -32.38 -11.45
CA SER A 171 19.06 -31.06 -12.09
C SER A 171 19.26 -29.93 -11.06
N PRO A 172 19.76 -28.75 -11.47
CA PRO A 172 19.96 -27.62 -10.55
C PRO A 172 18.68 -27.12 -9.86
N ASP A 173 17.51 -27.36 -10.46
CA ASP A 173 16.20 -26.96 -9.94
C ASP A 173 15.56 -27.99 -8.99
N GLU A 174 16.21 -29.13 -8.74
CA GLU A 174 15.72 -30.23 -7.87
C GLU A 174 16.14 -30.13 -6.39
#